data_AF-I7KH18-F1
#
_entry.id   AF-I7KH18-F1
#
_cell.length_a   1.000
_cell.length_b   1.000
_cell.length_c   1.000
_cell.angle_alpha   90.00
_cell.angle_beta   90.00
_cell.angle_gamma   90.00
#
_symmetry.space_group_name_H-M   'P 1'
#
loop_
_entity.id
_entity.type
_entity.pdbx_description
1 polymer ?
#
loop_
_entity_poly.entity_id
_entity_poly.type
_entity_poly.pdbx_seq_one_letter_code
_entity_poly.pdbx_strand_id
1 'polypeptide(L)'
;MAEEKQVQPETTEIKGTKWYVYYQSDPHGTTRSDRFHVITTPVPYDTIPWHTHAEKPPEKLTNPVWSDEVNFWVEDTLTGQDGQLAKISDAVEKLQESHEQAVEQTEQASQMMEQVQAQQMNSAKMMGQFSAGMLQMQQMLKNINDKLGAPTETKPADTKEEGNK
;
A
#
# COMPACT_ATOMS: atom_id res chain seq x y z
N MET A 1 -33.34 44.15 -0.33
CA MET A 1 -33.72 42.86 0.30
C MET A 1 -34.56 42.14 -0.72
N ALA A 2 -34.06 41.04 -1.29
CA ALA A 2 -34.86 40.23 -2.21
C ALA A 2 -35.84 39.43 -1.35
N GLU A 3 -37.14 39.57 -1.64
CA GLU A 3 -38.19 38.72 -1.08
C GLU A 3 -37.89 37.29 -1.54
N GLU A 4 -37.46 36.44 -0.61
CA GLU A 4 -37.25 35.02 -0.88
C GLU A 4 -38.64 34.44 -1.16
N LYS A 5 -38.96 34.27 -2.45
CA LYS A 5 -40.22 33.66 -2.87
C LYS A 5 -40.28 32.27 -2.27
N GLN A 6 -41.09 32.09 -1.23
CA GLN A 6 -41.38 30.78 -0.68
C GLN A 6 -42.08 29.95 -1.75
N VAL A 7 -41.34 29.00 -2.34
CA VAL A 7 -41.89 28.02 -3.26
C VAL A 7 -42.78 27.09 -2.44
N GLN A 8 -44.07 27.05 -2.76
CA GLN A 8 -44.99 26.12 -2.13
C GLN A 8 -44.78 24.71 -2.70
N PRO A 9 -44.81 23.66 -1.85
CA PRO A 9 -44.68 22.29 -2.30
C PRO A 9 -45.84 21.89 -3.20
N GLU A 10 -45.56 21.00 -4.15
CA GLU A 10 -46.60 20.33 -4.90
C GLU A 10 -47.48 19.48 -3.97
N THR A 11 -48.69 19.17 -4.40
CA THR A 11 -49.61 18.34 -3.62
C THR A 11 -50.18 17.21 -4.46
N THR A 12 -50.32 16.04 -3.84
CA THR A 12 -50.88 14.84 -4.44
C THR A 12 -52.01 14.29 -3.59
N GLU A 13 -52.85 13.43 -4.14
CA GLU A 13 -53.96 12.80 -3.42
C GLU A 13 -53.71 11.30 -3.26
N ILE A 14 -53.68 10.84 -2.01
CA ILE A 14 -53.49 9.43 -1.67
C ILE A 14 -54.70 8.98 -0.85
N LYS A 15 -55.50 8.07 -1.42
CA LYS A 15 -56.71 7.52 -0.79
C LYS A 15 -57.68 8.61 -0.29
N GLY A 16 -57.90 9.66 -1.07
CA GLY A 16 -58.81 10.76 -0.70
C GLY A 16 -58.23 11.80 0.27
N THR A 17 -56.96 11.65 0.66
CA THR A 17 -56.26 12.62 1.54
C THR A 17 -55.29 13.43 0.71
N LYS A 18 -55.21 14.74 0.94
CA LYS A 18 -54.20 15.63 0.34
C LYS A 18 -52.86 15.44 1.06
N TRP A 19 -51.80 15.25 0.28
CA TRP A 19 -50.41 15.12 0.73
C TRP A 19 -49.55 16.18 0.06
N TYR A 20 -48.55 16.67 0.77
CA TYR A 20 -47.55 17.62 0.31
C TYR A 20 -46.30 16.86 -0.11
N VAL A 21 -45.74 17.25 -1.24
CA VAL A 21 -44.61 16.57 -1.88
C VAL A 21 -43.36 17.43 -1.71
N TYR A 22 -42.30 16.79 -1.22
CA TYR A 22 -40.98 17.38 -1.09
C TYR A 22 -39.94 16.47 -1.71
N TYR A 23 -38.81 17.06 -2.07
CA TYR A 23 -37.71 16.41 -2.78
C TYR A 23 -36.44 16.55 -1.95
N GLN A 24 -35.92 15.44 -1.45
CA GLN A 24 -34.67 15.42 -0.72
C GLN A 24 -33.52 15.07 -1.65
N SER A 25 -32.42 15.82 -1.52
CA SER A 25 -31.19 15.62 -2.29
C SER A 25 -29.99 15.39 -1.39
N ASP A 26 -29.34 14.25 -1.53
CA ASP A 26 -28.06 13.97 -0.86
C ASP A 26 -26.95 13.82 -1.91
N PRO A 27 -26.10 14.84 -2.14
CA PRO A 27 -25.01 14.75 -3.11
C PRO A 27 -23.96 13.67 -2.75
N HIS A 28 -23.92 13.23 -1.48
CA HIS A 28 -22.97 12.25 -0.98
C HIS A 28 -23.52 10.81 -0.99
N GLY A 29 -24.78 10.61 -1.39
CA GLY A 29 -25.38 9.29 -1.54
C GLY A 29 -24.55 8.37 -2.45
N THR A 30 -24.59 7.06 -2.21
CA THR A 30 -23.78 6.10 -3.01
C THR A 30 -24.51 5.59 -4.23
N THR A 31 -25.85 5.58 -4.20
CA THR A 31 -26.72 5.15 -5.28
C THR A 31 -27.68 6.26 -5.69
N ARG A 32 -28.29 6.16 -6.87
CA ARG A 32 -29.35 7.07 -7.32
C ARG A 32 -30.46 7.22 -6.27
N SER A 33 -30.88 6.10 -5.70
CA SER A 33 -31.96 6.09 -4.72
C SER A 33 -31.57 6.81 -3.44
N ASP A 34 -30.29 6.77 -3.03
CA ASP A 34 -29.81 7.52 -1.85
C ASP A 34 -29.70 9.03 -2.10
N ARG A 35 -29.42 9.40 -3.36
CA ARG A 35 -29.18 10.80 -3.75
C ARG A 35 -30.45 11.60 -3.93
N PHE A 36 -31.55 10.94 -4.25
CA PHE A 36 -32.83 11.58 -4.52
C PHE A 36 -34.00 10.78 -3.96
N HIS A 37 -34.75 11.43 -3.07
CA HIS A 37 -35.95 10.86 -2.47
C HIS A 37 -37.14 11.81 -2.60
N VAL A 38 -38.30 11.24 -2.94
CA VAL A 38 -39.57 11.96 -2.85
C VAL A 38 -40.19 11.67 -1.49
N ILE A 39 -40.43 12.72 -0.72
CA ILE A 39 -41.07 12.66 0.59
C ILE A 39 -42.51 13.14 0.42
N THR A 40 -43.46 12.39 0.99
CA THR A 40 -44.86 12.82 1.05
C THR A 40 -45.31 12.92 2.50
N THR A 41 -45.94 14.04 2.86
CA THR A 41 -46.46 14.28 4.21
C THR A 41 -47.91 14.74 4.15
N PRO A 42 -48.77 14.39 5.12
CA PRO A 42 -50.16 14.86 5.12
C PRO A 42 -50.28 16.31 5.63
N VAL A 43 -49.22 16.85 6.23
CA VAL A 43 -49.11 18.19 6.81
C VAL A 43 -47.89 18.88 6.19
N PRO A 44 -47.98 20.13 5.73
CA PRO A 44 -46.83 20.84 5.18
C PRO A 44 -45.82 21.16 6.27
N TYR A 45 -44.55 21.25 5.92
CA TYR A 45 -43.51 21.72 6.83
C TYR A 45 -43.61 23.24 7.04
N ASP A 46 -43.63 23.65 8.31
CA ASP A 46 -43.50 25.07 8.68
C ASP A 46 -42.07 25.60 8.38
N THR A 47 -41.08 24.71 8.45
CA THR A 47 -39.69 24.98 8.05
C THR A 47 -39.16 23.75 7.34
N ILE A 48 -38.70 23.93 6.10
CA ILE A 48 -38.24 22.82 5.27
C ILE A 48 -36.92 22.28 5.86
N PRO A 49 -36.83 20.95 6.12
CA PRO A 49 -35.61 20.34 6.62
C PRO A 49 -34.41 20.54 5.69
N TRP A 50 -33.20 20.42 6.24
CA TRP A 50 -31.96 20.50 5.46
C TRP A 50 -31.97 19.51 4.28
N HIS A 51 -31.42 19.94 3.14
CA HIS A 51 -31.38 19.18 1.88
C HIS A 51 -32.75 18.76 1.32
N THR A 52 -33.83 19.39 1.76
CA THR A 52 -35.18 19.15 1.25
C THR A 52 -35.67 20.38 0.50
N HIS A 53 -36.40 20.16 -0.59
CA HIS A 53 -36.86 21.22 -1.49
C HIS A 53 -38.34 21.02 -1.83
N ALA A 54 -39.08 22.12 -1.90
CA ALA A 54 -40.46 22.14 -2.38
C ALA A 54 -40.55 22.11 -3.91
N GLU A 55 -39.47 22.53 -4.59
CA GLU A 55 -39.39 22.57 -6.05
C GLU A 55 -39.04 21.20 -6.63
N LYS A 56 -39.85 20.73 -7.58
CA LYS A 56 -39.61 19.49 -8.33
C LYS A 56 -38.39 19.64 -9.24
N PRO A 57 -37.49 18.64 -9.31
CA PRO A 57 -36.42 18.65 -10.28
C PRO A 57 -36.94 18.62 -11.73
N PRO A 58 -36.25 19.27 -12.66
CA PRO A 58 -36.58 19.19 -14.09
C PRO A 58 -36.65 17.75 -14.59
N GLU A 59 -37.70 17.40 -15.34
CA GLU A 59 -37.95 16.02 -15.83
C GLU A 59 -36.88 15.49 -16.78
N LYS A 60 -36.06 16.38 -17.34
CA LYS A 60 -34.91 16.03 -18.18
C LYS A 60 -33.74 15.43 -17.39
N LEU A 61 -33.72 15.59 -16.07
CA LEU A 61 -32.66 15.08 -15.22
C LEU A 61 -32.91 13.60 -14.88
N THR A 62 -31.91 12.76 -15.12
CA THR A 62 -31.97 11.33 -14.81
C THR A 62 -31.63 11.09 -13.34
N ASN A 63 -30.58 11.76 -12.86
CA ASN A 63 -30.11 11.79 -11.47
C ASN A 63 -30.04 13.23 -10.97
N PRO A 64 -31.18 13.78 -10.53
CA PRO A 64 -31.22 15.13 -10.01
C PRO A 64 -30.53 15.21 -8.64
N VAL A 65 -29.63 16.19 -8.50
CA VAL A 65 -29.01 16.58 -7.23
C VAL A 65 -29.14 18.09 -7.08
N TRP A 66 -29.40 18.57 -5.88
CA TRP A 66 -29.45 20.01 -5.59
C TRP A 66 -28.04 20.58 -5.48
N SER A 67 -27.76 21.67 -6.17
CA SER A 67 -26.50 22.40 -6.07
C SER A 67 -26.74 23.74 -5.37
N ASP A 68 -26.06 23.93 -4.22
CA ASP A 68 -26.09 25.18 -3.46
C ASP A 68 -25.39 26.33 -4.21
N GLU A 69 -24.48 26.02 -5.14
CA GLU A 69 -23.76 27.03 -5.93
C GLU A 69 -24.69 27.78 -6.89
N VAL A 70 -25.58 27.03 -7.55
CA VAL A 70 -26.56 27.59 -8.51
C VAL A 70 -27.96 27.71 -7.92
N ASN A 71 -28.16 27.27 -6.66
CA ASN A 71 -29.45 27.17 -5.98
C ASN A 71 -30.51 26.49 -6.86
N PHE A 72 -30.13 25.39 -7.51
CA PHE A 72 -30.98 24.70 -8.48
C PHE A 72 -30.61 23.22 -8.64
N TRP A 73 -31.55 22.44 -9.19
CA TRP A 73 -31.36 21.03 -9.53
C TRP A 73 -30.44 20.86 -10.75
N VAL A 74 -29.41 20.02 -10.59
CA VAL A 74 -28.43 19.67 -11.63
C VAL A 74 -28.39 18.17 -11.87
N GLU A 75 -27.89 17.76 -13.04
CA GLU A 75 -27.58 16.35 -13.31
C GLU A 75 -26.31 15.98 -12.57
N ASP A 76 -26.37 14.91 -11.79
CA ASP A 76 -25.20 14.37 -11.15
C ASP A 76 -24.31 13.64 -12.16
N THR A 77 -23.17 14.28 -12.47
CA THR A 77 -22.17 13.79 -13.41
C THR A 77 -21.49 12.50 -12.95
N LEU A 78 -21.60 12.14 -11.66
CA LEU A 78 -21.04 10.89 -11.11
C LEU A 78 -21.76 9.62 -11.61
N THR A 79 -22.84 9.77 -12.38
CA THR A 79 -23.61 8.65 -12.95
C THR A 79 -23.55 8.56 -14.47
N GLY A 80 -22.96 9.55 -15.15
CA GLY A 80 -22.63 9.46 -16.58
C GLY A 80 -21.37 8.62 -16.82
N GLN A 81 -21.13 8.18 -18.07
CA GLN A 81 -19.86 7.56 -18.47
C GLN A 81 -18.65 8.34 -17.95
N ASP A 82 -18.75 9.67 -17.91
CA ASP A 82 -17.69 10.57 -17.42
C ASP A 82 -17.40 10.41 -15.92
N GLY A 83 -18.43 10.18 -15.08
CA GLY A 83 -18.27 9.93 -13.64
C GLY A 83 -17.72 8.54 -13.32
N GLN A 84 -18.06 7.54 -14.14
CA GLN A 84 -17.41 6.23 -14.08
C GLN A 84 -15.96 6.29 -14.57
N LEU A 85 -15.69 7.06 -15.64
CA LEU A 85 -14.35 7.29 -16.15
C LEU A 85 -13.46 7.97 -15.11
N ALA A 86 -13.94 9.01 -14.41
CA ALA A 86 -13.19 9.65 -13.33
C ALA A 86 -12.84 8.65 -12.21
N LYS A 87 -13.79 7.82 -11.77
CA LYS A 87 -13.53 6.77 -10.77
C LYS A 87 -12.55 5.70 -11.26
N ILE A 88 -12.61 5.34 -12.54
CA ILE A 88 -11.68 4.39 -13.16
C ILE A 88 -10.29 5.02 -13.27
N SER A 89 -10.18 6.29 -13.68
CA SER A 89 -8.92 7.03 -13.76
C SER A 89 -8.24 7.13 -12.41
N ASP A 90 -8.96 7.53 -11.35
CA ASP A 90 -8.43 7.59 -9.99
C ASP A 90 -7.98 6.21 -9.48
N ALA A 91 -8.73 5.15 -9.82
CA ALA A 91 -8.38 3.79 -9.42
C ALA A 91 -7.15 3.27 -10.18
N VAL A 92 -7.02 3.61 -11.47
CA VAL A 92 -5.84 3.28 -12.30
C VAL A 92 -4.62 4.02 -11.79
N GLU A 93 -4.73 5.31 -11.46
CA GLU A 93 -3.61 6.10 -10.92
C GLU A 93 -3.10 5.51 -9.60
N LYS A 94 -4.00 5.19 -8.66
CA LYS A 94 -3.62 4.52 -7.40
C LYS A 94 -3.00 3.14 -7.60
N LEU A 95 -3.50 2.36 -8.56
CA LEU A 95 -2.91 1.06 -8.89
C LEU A 95 -1.51 1.23 -9.49
N GLN A 96 -1.30 2.27 -10.29
CA GLN A 96 -0.02 2.55 -10.91
C GLN A 96 1.02 3.01 -9.89
N GLU A 97 0.65 3.91 -8.97
CA GLU A 97 1.48 4.29 -7.82
C GLU A 97 1.85 3.08 -6.95
N SER A 98 0.85 2.23 -6.64
CA SER A 98 1.09 1.00 -5.86
C SER A 98 2.00 0.01 -6.58
N HIS A 99 1.90 -0.07 -7.91
CA HIS A 99 2.75 -0.94 -8.72
C HIS A 99 4.19 -0.41 -8.77
N GLU A 100 4.39 0.89 -8.96
CA GLU A 100 5.72 1.50 -8.92
C GLU A 100 6.40 1.27 -7.56
N GLN A 101 5.69 1.48 -6.45
CA GLN A 101 6.21 1.17 -5.12
C GLN A 101 6.58 -0.31 -4.95
N ALA A 102 5.79 -1.23 -5.50
CA ALA A 102 6.08 -2.66 -5.43
C ALA A 102 7.31 -3.04 -6.28
N VAL A 103 7.48 -2.42 -7.46
CA VAL A 103 8.67 -2.60 -8.30
C VAL A 103 9.92 -2.08 -7.59
N GLU A 104 9.88 -0.87 -7.02
CA GLU A 104 11.01 -0.32 -6.27
C GLU A 104 11.39 -1.21 -5.08
N GLN A 105 10.41 -1.71 -4.32
CA GLN A 105 10.68 -2.65 -3.22
C GLN A 105 11.31 -3.96 -3.72
N THR A 106 10.86 -4.45 -4.87
CA THR A 106 11.40 -5.68 -5.47
C THR A 106 12.83 -5.47 -5.96
N GLU A 107 13.14 -4.33 -6.58
CA GLU A 107 14.49 -3.97 -6.99
C GLU A 107 15.42 -3.82 -5.80
N GLN A 108 15.00 -3.12 -4.74
CA GLN A 108 15.76 -3.00 -3.50
C GLN A 108 16.04 -4.37 -2.86
N ALA A 109 15.02 -5.23 -2.79
CA ALA A 109 15.18 -6.59 -2.28
C ALA A 109 16.16 -7.42 -3.12
N SER A 110 16.11 -7.28 -4.45
CA SER A 110 17.02 -7.96 -5.37
C SER A 110 18.47 -7.48 -5.19
N GLN A 111 18.71 -6.17 -5.12
CA GLN A 111 20.03 -5.59 -4.86
C GLN A 111 20.59 -6.04 -3.50
N MET A 112 19.74 -6.07 -2.46
CA MET A 112 20.13 -6.54 -1.14
C MET A 112 20.52 -8.03 -1.17
N MET A 113 19.77 -8.86 -1.89
CA MET A 113 20.08 -10.28 -2.05
C MET A 113 21.41 -10.49 -2.79
N GLU A 114 21.66 -9.71 -3.84
CA GLU A 114 22.92 -9.75 -4.59
C GLU A 114 24.12 -9.35 -3.72
N GLN A 115 23.95 -8.30 -2.89
CA GLN A 115 24.97 -7.85 -1.95
C GLN A 115 25.27 -8.90 -0.87
N VAL A 116 24.22 -9.53 -0.30
CA VAL A 116 24.36 -10.62 0.67
C VAL A 116 25.08 -11.81 0.04
N GLN A 117 24.73 -12.19 -1.19
CA GLN A 117 25.38 -13.29 -1.90
C GLN A 117 26.86 -12.99 -2.19
N ALA A 118 27.18 -11.76 -2.62
CA ALA A 118 28.56 -11.32 -2.82
C ALA A 118 29.38 -11.34 -1.52
N GLN A 119 28.80 -10.88 -0.41
CA GLN A 119 29.44 -10.93 0.91
C GLN A 119 29.68 -12.37 1.37
N GLN A 120 28.72 -13.27 1.13
CA GLN A 120 28.84 -14.68 1.48
C GLN A 120 29.95 -15.37 0.66
N MET A 121 30.05 -15.07 -0.64
CA MET A 121 31.13 -15.57 -1.50
C MET A 121 32.51 -15.05 -1.07
N ASN A 122 32.61 -13.76 -0.73
CA ASN A 122 33.86 -13.20 -0.21
C ASN A 122 34.26 -13.83 1.13
N SER A 123 33.29 -14.03 2.03
CA SER A 123 33.52 -14.69 3.31
C SER A 123 33.96 -16.15 3.13
N ALA A 124 33.34 -16.88 2.20
CA ALA A 124 33.73 -18.25 1.85
C ALA A 124 35.14 -18.31 1.26
N LYS A 125 35.51 -17.38 0.37
CA LYS A 125 36.89 -17.26 -0.15
C LYS A 125 37.89 -16.99 0.95
N MET A 126 37.59 -16.05 1.87
CA MET A 126 38.46 -15.70 2.98
C MET A 126 38.65 -16.88 3.95
N MET A 127 37.57 -17.60 4.27
CA MET A 127 37.62 -18.81 5.09
C MET A 127 38.42 -19.93 4.40
N GLY A 128 38.28 -20.09 3.08
CA GLY A 128 39.10 -21.01 2.28
C GLY A 128 40.59 -20.67 2.33
N GLN A 129 40.95 -19.39 2.18
CA GLN A 129 42.34 -18.92 2.28
C GLN A 129 42.89 -19.10 3.70
N PHE A 130 42.09 -18.79 4.73
CA PHE A 130 42.48 -18.99 6.13
C PHE A 130 42.70 -20.48 6.46
N SER A 131 41.80 -21.35 6.00
CA SER A 131 41.92 -22.80 6.15
C SER A 131 43.18 -23.33 5.45
N ALA A 132 43.46 -22.89 4.22
CA ALA A 132 44.67 -23.26 3.50
C ALA A 132 45.94 -22.79 4.24
N GLY A 133 45.96 -21.55 4.75
CA GLY A 133 47.06 -21.04 5.56
C GLY A 133 47.26 -21.80 6.87
N MET A 134 46.17 -22.19 7.54
CA MET A 134 46.23 -23.02 8.74
C MET A 134 46.77 -24.41 8.45
N LEU A 135 46.38 -25.02 7.32
CA LEU A 135 46.89 -26.33 6.90
C LEU A 135 48.39 -26.26 6.61
N GLN A 136 48.84 -25.20 5.92
CA GLN A 136 50.25 -24.96 5.64
C GLN A 136 51.05 -24.74 6.94
N MET A 137 50.47 -24.02 7.91
CA MET A 137 51.08 -23.82 9.23
C MET A 137 51.15 -25.13 10.03
N GLN A 138 50.11 -25.97 10.01
CA GLN A 138 50.16 -27.32 10.60
C GLN A 138 51.24 -28.18 9.96
N GLN A 139 51.39 -28.15 8.64
CA GLN A 139 52.45 -28.89 7.94
C GLN A 139 53.84 -28.35 8.29
N MET A 140 54.00 -27.04 8.41
CA MET A 140 55.26 -26.43 8.85
C MET A 140 55.59 -26.81 10.29
N LEU A 141 54.62 -26.79 11.21
CA LEU A 141 54.80 -27.22 12.60
C LEU A 141 55.13 -28.71 12.68
N LYS A 142 54.49 -29.56 11.87
CA LYS A 142 54.88 -30.98 11.74
C LYS A 142 56.31 -31.13 11.24
N ASN A 143 56.68 -30.45 10.16
CA ASN A 143 58.04 -30.50 9.61
C ASN A 143 59.09 -29.97 10.60
N ILE A 144 58.77 -28.95 11.39
CA ILE A 144 59.63 -28.44 12.45
C ILE A 144 59.75 -29.45 13.58
N ASN A 145 58.64 -30.09 13.99
CA ASN A 145 58.62 -31.13 14.99
C ASN A 145 59.39 -32.39 14.55
N ASP A 146 59.29 -32.76 13.27
CA ASP A 146 60.04 -33.87 12.67
C ASP A 146 61.53 -33.54 12.54
N LYS A 147 61.88 -32.27 12.24
CA LYS A 147 63.28 -31.80 12.20
C LYS A 147 63.91 -31.62 13.58
N LEU A 148 63.14 -31.23 14.59
CA LEU A 148 63.58 -31.12 15.99
C LEU A 148 63.56 -32.49 16.71
N GLY A 149 62.89 -33.50 16.13
CA GLY A 149 62.85 -34.87 16.62
C GLY A 149 63.96 -35.79 16.08
N ALA A 150 64.89 -35.30 15.25
CA ALA A 150 66.04 -36.08 14.81
C ALA A 150 67.08 -36.16 15.95
N PRO A 151 67.36 -37.34 16.53
CA PRO A 151 68.36 -37.46 17.58
C PRO A 151 69.74 -37.16 17.00
N THR A 152 70.45 -36.29 17.71
CA THR A 152 71.88 -36.05 17.59
C THR A 152 72.65 -37.34 17.86
N GLU A 153 73.02 -38.09 16.82
CA GLU A 153 74.12 -39.05 16.91
C GLU A 153 75.43 -38.27 17.08
N THR A 154 75.73 -37.94 18.33
CA THR A 154 77.05 -37.57 18.77
C THR A 154 77.88 -38.85 18.87
N LYS A 155 78.81 -38.98 17.93
CA LYS A 155 79.93 -39.93 17.98
C LYS A 155 80.79 -39.63 19.22
N PRO A 156 81.05 -40.58 20.14
CA PRO A 156 82.21 -40.48 21.01
C PRO A 156 83.41 -41.15 20.34
N ALA A 157 84.51 -40.41 20.31
CA ALA A 157 85.83 -40.90 19.93
C ALA A 157 86.40 -41.81 21.02
N ASP A 158 87.15 -42.82 20.56
CA ASP A 158 88.14 -43.62 21.28
C ASP A 158 88.96 -42.85 22.31
N THR A 159 89.14 -43.40 23.52
CA THR A 159 90.43 -43.43 24.25
C THR A 159 90.42 -44.55 25.32
N LYS A 160 91.06 -45.68 24.96
CA LYS A 160 92.07 -46.50 25.68
C LYS A 160 91.95 -46.97 27.16
N GLU A 161 92.33 -48.26 27.29
CA GLU A 161 93.17 -48.92 28.34
C GLU A 161 92.66 -48.94 29.80
N GLU A 162 92.81 -49.96 30.64
CA GLU A 162 93.53 -51.24 30.66
C GLU A 162 92.92 -52.06 31.83
N GLY A 163 93.01 -53.39 31.79
CA GLY A 163 92.29 -54.30 32.70
C GLY A 163 92.87 -54.50 34.11
N ASN A 164 92.17 -55.27 34.96
CA ASN A 164 92.79 -56.19 35.92
C ASN A 164 91.78 -57.13 36.59
N LYS A 165 92.14 -58.42 36.60
CA LYS A 165 91.73 -59.56 37.46
C LYS A 165 90.29 -60.07 37.46
#